data_AF-A0A944BV06-F1
#
_entry.id   AF-A0A944BV06-F1
#
_cell.length_a   1.000
_cell.length_b   1.000
_cell.length_c   1.000
_cell.angle_alpha   90.00
_cell.angle_beta   90.00
_cell.angle_gamma   90.00
#
_symmetry.space_group_name_H-M   'P 1'
#
loop_
_entity.id
_entity.type
_entity.pdbx_description
1 polymer ?
#
loop_
_entity_poly.entity_id
_entity_poly.type
_entity_poly.pdbx_seq_one_letter_code
_entity_poly.pdbx_strand_id
1 'polypeptide(L)'
;MDVLKIEKFLSVGNGYGYGNGDGDGYGNGYGDGDGYGNGDGDGYGDGYGYGYGDGDGIKNINGHNVYNVDGTPTIFTHIHGNVAKGYILERNVIFNPCYIVKGNGYFAHGETLQEAQNALEEKIIDEMDVEEKIKLFKEKFPDVNKKYTVKDFYQWHHILTGSCEMGRKSFANSHNIDIDNDMMTVKEFIKLTENVYCGKVIKELKESYRK
;
A
#
# COMPACT_ATOMS: atom_id res chain seq x y z
N MET A 1 5.75 22.42 -15.31
CA MET A 1 5.96 20.97 -15.51
C MET A 1 5.07 20.53 -16.68
N ASP A 2 5.47 19.54 -17.46
CA ASP A 2 4.65 18.99 -18.54
C ASP A 2 3.45 18.23 -17.96
N VAL A 3 2.23 18.55 -18.41
CA VAL A 3 0.98 17.95 -17.95
C VAL A 3 0.92 16.47 -18.34
N LEU A 4 1.34 16.11 -19.55
CA LEU A 4 1.36 14.71 -20.02
C LEU A 4 2.30 13.84 -19.16
N LYS A 5 3.38 14.43 -18.65
CA LYS A 5 4.31 13.76 -17.73
C LYS A 5 3.70 13.54 -16.34
N ILE A 6 2.82 14.44 -15.88
CA ILE A 6 2.07 14.28 -14.64
C ILE A 6 0.96 13.24 -14.82
N GLU A 7 0.18 13.30 -15.90
CA GLU A 7 -0.86 12.31 -16.21
C GLU A 7 -0.28 10.89 -16.30
N LYS A 8 0.86 10.70 -16.96
CA LYS A 8 1.59 9.42 -16.98
C LYS A 8 2.16 9.00 -15.62
N PHE A 9 2.40 9.95 -14.71
CA PHE A 9 2.76 9.65 -13.33
C PHE A 9 1.52 9.22 -12.53
N LEU A 10 0.40 9.91 -12.68
CA LEU A 10 -0.86 9.58 -12.01
C LEU A 10 -1.51 8.30 -12.56
N SER A 11 -1.23 7.92 -13.81
CA SER A 11 -1.73 6.66 -14.37
C SER A 11 -1.15 5.45 -13.61
N VAL A 12 -2.03 4.72 -12.95
CA VAL A 12 -1.80 3.36 -12.45
C VAL A 12 -1.92 2.39 -13.62
N GLY A 13 -0.93 1.51 -13.80
CA GLY A 13 -0.95 0.55 -14.90
C GLY A 13 -1.87 -0.64 -14.59
N ASN A 14 -2.97 -0.75 -15.33
CA ASN A 14 -3.83 -1.93 -15.52
C ASN A 14 -3.89 -2.94 -14.34
N GLY A 15 -4.67 -2.61 -13.31
CA GLY A 15 -5.33 -3.61 -12.48
C GLY A 15 -6.75 -3.86 -12.99
N TYR A 16 -7.18 -5.11 -13.08
CA TYR A 16 -8.58 -5.43 -13.36
C TYR A 16 -9.41 -5.14 -12.10
N GLY A 17 -10.19 -4.07 -12.12
CA GLY A 17 -11.00 -3.60 -10.98
C GLY A 17 -12.46 -3.45 -11.37
N TYR A 18 -13.34 -3.86 -10.47
CA TYR A 18 -14.79 -3.67 -10.54
C TYR A 18 -15.09 -2.43 -9.65
N GLY A 19 -15.62 -1.33 -10.20
CA GLY A 19 -15.83 0.01 -9.57
C GLY A 19 -17.10 0.78 -10.04
N ASN A 20 -18.10 1.09 -9.17
CA ASN A 20 -19.39 1.75 -9.54
C ASN A 20 -19.72 2.94 -8.65
N GLY A 21 -20.33 3.94 -9.28
CA GLY A 21 -20.93 5.14 -8.70
C GLY A 21 -21.21 6.15 -9.81
N ASP A 22 -22.30 6.91 -9.71
CA ASP A 22 -22.72 7.84 -10.77
C ASP A 22 -21.85 9.13 -10.80
N GLY A 23 -21.30 9.49 -11.97
CA GLY A 23 -20.66 10.80 -12.21
C GLY A 23 -19.91 10.94 -13.55
N ASP A 24 -19.61 12.18 -13.96
CA ASP A 24 -19.02 12.59 -15.26
C ASP A 24 -17.57 12.14 -15.39
N GLY A 25 -17.29 11.35 -16.42
CA GLY A 25 -15.91 10.97 -16.72
C GLY A 25 -15.78 10.14 -17.99
N TYR A 26 -15.40 10.78 -19.09
CA TYR A 26 -15.07 10.10 -20.34
C TYR A 26 -13.94 9.07 -20.14
N GLY A 27 -14.32 7.80 -20.01
CA GLY A 27 -13.43 6.66 -19.79
C GLY A 27 -13.98 5.39 -20.44
N ASN A 28 -13.08 4.50 -20.87
CA ASN A 28 -13.40 3.18 -21.40
C ASN A 28 -12.97 2.12 -20.37
N GLY A 29 -13.94 1.51 -19.67
CA GLY A 29 -13.70 0.41 -18.73
C GLY A 29 -14.71 -0.74 -18.90
N TYR A 30 -14.38 -1.89 -18.34
CA TYR A 30 -15.30 -3.03 -18.17
C TYR A 30 -15.25 -3.48 -16.71
N GLY A 31 -16.39 -3.47 -16.03
CA GLY A 31 -16.60 -3.88 -14.64
C GLY A 31 -18.09 -4.11 -14.38
N ASP A 32 -18.46 -4.65 -13.20
CA ASP A 32 -19.83 -5.02 -12.77
C ASP A 32 -20.07 -4.58 -11.30
N GLY A 33 -21.24 -3.99 -11.00
CA GLY A 33 -21.81 -3.81 -9.65
C GLY A 33 -22.87 -2.69 -9.57
N ASP A 34 -23.11 -2.09 -8.40
CA ASP A 34 -24.07 -0.98 -8.21
C ASP A 34 -23.43 0.20 -7.46
N GLY A 35 -23.96 1.42 -7.61
CA GLY A 35 -23.53 2.60 -6.86
C GLY A 35 -24.60 3.69 -6.91
N TYR A 36 -24.56 4.63 -5.97
CA TYR A 36 -25.40 5.83 -5.99
C TYR A 36 -24.50 7.06 -5.90
N GLY A 37 -24.56 7.92 -6.90
CA GLY A 37 -23.84 9.19 -6.97
C GLY A 37 -24.71 10.34 -7.46
N ASN A 38 -24.15 11.55 -7.41
CA ASN A 38 -24.65 12.70 -8.15
C ASN A 38 -23.45 13.40 -8.78
N GLY A 39 -23.20 13.12 -10.05
CA GLY A 39 -22.63 14.08 -10.98
C GLY A 39 -23.52 14.10 -12.22
N ASP A 40 -23.48 15.20 -12.98
CA ASP A 40 -23.72 15.08 -14.42
C ASP A 40 -22.75 14.01 -14.98
N GLY A 41 -23.13 13.27 -16.03
CA GLY A 41 -22.55 11.94 -16.30
C GLY A 41 -22.48 11.46 -17.76
N ASP A 42 -21.26 11.40 -18.31
CA ASP A 42 -20.86 10.69 -19.54
C ASP A 42 -19.59 9.83 -19.28
N GLY A 43 -19.73 8.50 -19.18
CA GLY A 43 -18.67 7.52 -18.86
C GLY A 43 -19.20 6.07 -18.71
N TYR A 44 -18.39 5.03 -18.93
CA TYR A 44 -18.83 3.61 -18.89
C TYR A 44 -17.92 2.68 -18.03
N GLY A 45 -18.48 2.04 -16.98
CA GLY A 45 -17.91 0.91 -16.19
C GLY A 45 -18.46 0.79 -14.74
N ASP A 46 -18.54 -0.43 -14.17
CA ASP A 46 -19.27 -0.72 -12.90
C ASP A 46 -18.50 -1.48 -11.76
N GLY A 47 -19.01 -1.44 -10.49
CA GLY A 47 -18.56 -2.10 -9.21
C GLY A 47 -18.41 -1.36 -7.81
N TYR A 48 -19.44 -0.81 -7.13
CA TYR A 48 -19.48 -0.25 -5.73
C TYR A 48 -18.30 0.55 -5.10
N GLY A 49 -18.50 1.84 -4.79
CA GLY A 49 -17.65 2.62 -3.85
C GLY A 49 -18.36 3.73 -3.05
N TYR A 50 -18.04 3.89 -1.77
CA TYR A 50 -18.59 4.96 -0.90
C TYR A 50 -17.69 6.21 -0.88
N GLY A 51 -17.85 7.11 -1.87
CA GLY A 51 -17.13 8.38 -1.94
C GLY A 51 -18.02 9.60 -1.63
N TYR A 52 -17.84 10.23 -0.47
CA TYR A 52 -18.31 11.61 -0.27
C TYR A 52 -17.28 12.58 -0.85
N GLY A 53 -17.57 13.11 -2.04
CA GLY A 53 -16.58 13.77 -2.90
C GLY A 53 -16.95 15.16 -3.42
N ASP A 54 -17.94 15.84 -2.83
CA ASP A 54 -18.21 17.26 -3.12
C ASP A 54 -17.01 18.11 -2.70
N GLY A 55 -16.17 18.47 -3.68
CA GLY A 55 -14.84 19.01 -3.43
C GLY A 55 -14.47 20.16 -4.38
N ASP A 56 -14.84 21.38 -4.00
CA ASP A 56 -14.33 22.65 -4.56
C ASP A 56 -12.83 22.86 -4.22
N GLY A 57 -11.98 21.91 -4.60
CA GLY A 57 -10.55 21.96 -4.40
C GLY A 57 -9.88 23.00 -5.30
N ILE A 58 -8.83 23.65 -4.77
CA ILE A 58 -7.98 24.56 -5.56
C ILE A 58 -7.36 23.77 -6.72
N LYS A 59 -7.79 24.03 -7.97
CA LYS A 59 -7.26 23.36 -9.18
C LYS A 59 -5.97 23.99 -9.71
N ASN A 60 -5.79 25.29 -9.50
CA ASN A 60 -4.57 26.02 -9.85
C ASN A 60 -4.29 27.10 -8.80
N ILE A 61 -3.02 27.30 -8.47
CA ILE A 61 -2.56 28.42 -7.63
C ILE A 61 -1.18 28.90 -8.06
N ASN A 62 -0.99 30.21 -8.14
CA ASN A 62 0.29 30.84 -8.52
C ASN A 62 0.88 30.28 -9.85
N GLY A 63 0.02 29.86 -10.78
CA GLY A 63 0.41 29.24 -12.05
C GLY A 63 0.76 27.75 -11.95
N HIS A 64 0.67 27.13 -10.77
CA HIS A 64 0.85 25.70 -10.56
C HIS A 64 -0.50 24.98 -10.58
N ASN A 65 -0.59 23.93 -11.41
CA ASN A 65 -1.70 22.99 -11.33
C ASN A 65 -1.59 22.13 -10.06
N VAL A 66 -2.73 21.89 -9.42
CA VAL A 66 -2.86 21.06 -8.23
C VAL A 66 -3.62 19.79 -8.63
N TYR A 67 -3.11 18.65 -8.18
CA TYR A 67 -3.66 17.33 -8.48
C TYR A 67 -4.03 16.66 -7.16
N ASN A 68 -5.17 15.97 -7.11
CA ASN A 68 -5.48 15.12 -5.97
C ASN A 68 -4.65 13.83 -6.09
N VAL A 69 -3.82 13.54 -5.09
CA VAL A 69 -3.05 12.30 -4.99
C VAL A 69 -3.36 11.70 -3.65
N ASP A 70 -4.06 10.57 -3.61
CA ASP A 70 -4.44 9.89 -2.38
C ASP A 70 -5.16 10.80 -1.35
N GLY A 71 -6.15 11.57 -1.81
CA GLY A 71 -6.85 12.57 -0.99
C GLY A 71 -6.03 13.83 -0.66
N THR A 72 -4.75 13.89 -1.05
CA THR A 72 -3.81 14.97 -0.72
C THR A 72 -3.62 15.92 -1.91
N PRO A 73 -4.03 17.20 -1.82
CA PRO A 73 -3.76 18.21 -2.84
C PRO A 73 -2.26 18.40 -3.06
N THR A 74 -1.78 18.10 -4.27
CA THR A 74 -0.36 17.94 -4.59
C THR A 74 0.05 18.74 -5.83
N ILE A 75 1.15 19.49 -5.74
CA ILE A 75 1.78 20.20 -6.86
C ILE A 75 3.05 19.46 -7.26
N PHE A 76 3.19 19.05 -8.53
CA PHE A 76 4.39 18.38 -9.03
C PHE A 76 5.45 19.36 -9.55
N THR A 77 6.69 19.23 -9.08
CA THR A 77 7.84 20.00 -9.59
C THR A 77 8.75 19.15 -10.48
N HIS A 78 9.05 17.92 -10.07
CA HIS A 78 9.95 17.00 -10.76
C HIS A 78 9.39 15.59 -10.71
N ILE A 79 9.55 14.81 -11.79
CA ILE A 79 9.12 13.41 -11.90
C ILE A 79 10.25 12.63 -12.57
N HIS A 80 10.62 11.49 -11.99
CA HIS A 80 11.59 10.53 -12.51
C HIS A 80 11.15 9.10 -12.19
N GLY A 81 10.71 8.36 -13.22
CA GLY A 81 10.16 7.02 -13.04
C GLY A 81 8.94 7.04 -12.11
N ASN A 82 9.00 6.22 -11.05
CA ASN A 82 7.95 6.09 -10.03
C ASN A 82 8.12 7.08 -8.85
N VAL A 83 9.07 8.01 -8.91
CA VAL A 83 9.32 9.02 -7.88
C VAL A 83 9.05 10.42 -8.42
N ALA A 84 8.45 11.27 -7.59
CA ALA A 84 8.29 12.68 -7.84
C ALA A 84 8.71 13.54 -6.62
N LYS A 85 9.03 14.81 -6.89
CA LYS A 85 9.14 15.87 -5.90
C LYS A 85 8.03 16.88 -6.13
N GLY A 86 7.46 17.39 -5.06
CA GLY A 86 6.33 18.30 -5.12
C GLY A 86 6.15 19.13 -3.87
N TYR A 87 4.95 19.67 -3.75
CA TYR A 87 4.44 20.27 -2.52
C TYR A 87 3.06 19.70 -2.22
N ILE A 88 2.78 19.42 -0.95
CA ILE A 88 1.42 19.33 -0.44
C ILE A 88 0.87 20.74 -0.29
N LEU A 89 -0.33 20.99 -0.79
CA LEU A 89 -1.07 22.24 -0.61
C LEU A 89 -2.00 22.09 0.58
N GLU A 90 -1.63 22.72 1.70
CA GLU A 90 -2.48 22.74 2.90
C GLU A 90 -3.66 23.71 2.76
N ARG A 91 -4.67 23.53 3.63
CA ARG A 91 -5.86 24.41 3.70
C ARG A 91 -5.53 25.89 3.89
N ASN A 92 -4.41 26.19 4.55
CA ASN A 92 -3.91 27.56 4.77
C ASN A 92 -3.09 28.10 3.58
N VAL A 93 -3.14 27.45 2.42
CA VAL A 93 -2.44 27.86 1.20
C VAL A 93 -0.90 27.77 1.34
N ILE A 94 -0.43 26.94 2.27
CA ILE A 94 0.99 26.68 2.53
C ILE A 94 1.44 25.53 1.61
N PHE A 95 2.63 25.69 1.01
CA PHE A 95 3.28 24.68 0.16
C PHE A 95 4.32 23.92 0.99
N ASN A 96 3.99 22.72 1.46
CA ASN A 96 4.91 21.88 2.23
C ASN A 96 5.69 20.94 1.29
N PRO A 97 7.04 21.02 1.21
CA PRO A 97 7.82 20.18 0.30
C PRO A 97 7.61 18.69 0.58
N CYS A 98 7.46 17.89 -0.46
CA CYS A 98 7.28 16.45 -0.32
C CYS A 98 7.95 15.64 -1.45
N TYR A 99 8.21 14.38 -1.15
CA TYR A 99 8.37 13.31 -2.14
C TYR A 99 7.03 12.61 -2.32
N ILE A 100 6.77 12.13 -3.52
CA ILE A 100 5.64 11.26 -3.85
C ILE A 100 6.22 10.02 -4.54
N VAL A 101 5.86 8.83 -4.08
CA VAL A 101 6.26 7.56 -4.71
C VAL A 101 5.01 6.79 -5.11
N LYS A 102 5.06 6.08 -6.24
CA LYS A 102 3.99 5.20 -6.71
C LYS A 102 4.43 3.75 -6.90
N GLY A 103 3.55 2.81 -6.60
CA GLY A 103 3.79 1.38 -6.75
C GLY A 103 2.54 0.56 -6.49
N ASN A 104 2.36 -0.55 -7.20
CA ASN A 104 1.24 -1.49 -7.04
C ASN A 104 -0.17 -0.85 -7.03
N GLY A 105 -0.35 0.29 -7.71
CA GLY A 105 -1.61 1.04 -7.74
C GLY A 105 -1.78 2.08 -6.63
N TYR A 106 -0.86 2.12 -5.66
CA TYR A 106 -0.85 3.07 -4.57
C TYR A 106 0.11 4.23 -4.82
N PHE A 107 -0.17 5.32 -4.12
CA PHE A 107 0.72 6.47 -3.94
C PHE A 107 0.94 6.67 -2.45
N ALA A 108 2.09 7.20 -2.08
CA ALA A 108 2.36 7.72 -0.74
C ALA A 108 3.29 8.94 -0.79
N HIS A 109 3.21 9.75 0.27
CA HIS A 109 3.97 10.98 0.44
C HIS A 109 4.93 10.87 1.63
N GLY A 110 5.96 11.71 1.66
CA GLY A 110 6.88 11.86 2.78
C GLY A 110 7.72 13.13 2.67
N GLU A 111 8.29 13.61 3.78
CA GLU A 111 9.22 14.76 3.75
C GLU A 111 10.54 14.34 3.10
N THR A 112 10.94 13.09 3.31
CA THR A 112 12.05 12.42 2.62
C THR A 112 11.57 11.33 1.66
N LEU A 113 12.43 10.98 0.69
CA LEU A 113 12.18 9.85 -0.22
C LEU A 113 12.06 8.52 0.54
N GLN A 114 12.79 8.36 1.64
CA GLN A 114 12.75 7.15 2.45
C GLN A 114 11.40 7.00 3.17
N GLU A 115 10.87 8.08 3.74
CA GLU A 115 9.53 8.07 4.35
C GLU A 115 8.45 7.77 3.31
N ALA A 116 8.49 8.42 2.14
CA ALA A 116 7.53 8.19 1.08
C ALA A 116 7.57 6.74 0.55
N GLN A 117 8.76 6.13 0.48
CA GLN A 117 8.93 4.72 0.13
C GLN A 117 8.40 3.80 1.23
N ASN A 118 8.71 4.06 2.50
CA ASN A 118 8.24 3.27 3.64
C ASN A 118 6.71 3.30 3.74
N ALA A 119 6.10 4.49 3.62
CA ALA A 119 4.65 4.65 3.66
C ALA A 119 3.95 3.95 2.49
N LEU A 120 4.59 3.91 1.31
CA LEU A 120 4.09 3.14 0.17
C LEU A 120 4.16 1.63 0.45
N GLU A 121 5.26 1.15 1.03
CA GLU A 121 5.43 -0.27 1.39
C GLU A 121 4.45 -0.72 2.47
N GLU A 122 4.26 0.07 3.54
CA GLU A 122 3.26 -0.18 4.58
C GLU A 122 1.85 -0.27 3.99
N LYS A 123 1.47 0.68 3.13
CA LYS A 123 0.16 0.69 2.46
C LYS A 123 -0.06 -0.50 1.52
N ILE A 124 0.96 -0.89 0.75
CA ILE A 124 0.92 -2.10 -0.08
C ILE A 124 0.76 -3.36 0.79
N ILE A 125 1.43 -3.42 1.94
CA ILE A 125 1.35 -4.54 2.87
C ILE A 125 -0.04 -4.59 3.51
N ASP A 126 -0.61 -3.48 3.97
CA ASP A 126 -1.90 -3.47 4.65
C ASP A 126 -3.05 -3.94 3.75
N GLU A 127 -3.09 -3.44 2.50
CA GLU A 127 -4.13 -3.77 1.51
C GLU A 127 -3.94 -5.15 0.85
N MET A 128 -2.75 -5.74 0.90
CA MET A 128 -2.50 -7.06 0.31
C MET A 128 -3.30 -8.15 1.05
N ASP A 129 -3.98 -9.02 0.30
CA ASP A 129 -4.76 -10.10 0.90
C ASP A 129 -3.86 -11.17 1.57
N VAL A 130 -4.49 -12.01 2.38
CA VAL A 130 -3.78 -13.03 3.18
C VAL A 130 -3.20 -14.16 2.30
N GLU A 131 -3.81 -14.47 1.16
CA GLU A 131 -3.35 -15.52 0.26
C GLU A 131 -2.08 -15.08 -0.48
N GLU A 132 -2.04 -13.85 -1.00
CA GLU A 132 -0.85 -13.27 -1.62
C GLU A 132 0.29 -13.06 -0.61
N LYS A 133 -0.01 -12.58 0.61
CA LYS A 133 0.96 -12.53 1.72
C LYS A 133 1.59 -13.90 2.00
N ILE A 134 0.79 -14.96 2.02
CA ILE A 134 1.26 -16.34 2.22
C ILE A 134 2.07 -16.82 1.00
N LYS A 135 1.65 -16.51 -0.22
CA LYS A 135 2.36 -16.87 -1.46
C LYS A 135 3.75 -16.26 -1.50
N LEU A 136 3.89 -14.95 -1.28
CA LEU A 136 5.19 -14.27 -1.25
C LEU A 136 6.10 -14.79 -0.12
N PHE A 137 5.52 -15.14 1.04
CA PHE A 137 6.26 -15.83 2.11
C PHE A 137 6.81 -17.19 1.64
N LYS A 138 6.00 -18.00 0.94
CA LYS A 138 6.44 -19.29 0.37
C LYS A 138 7.53 -19.13 -0.68
N GLU A 139 7.46 -18.09 -1.52
CA GLU A 139 8.50 -17.77 -2.51
C GLU A 139 9.83 -17.38 -1.84
N LYS A 140 9.78 -16.63 -0.73
CA LYS A 140 10.96 -16.26 0.08
C LYS A 140 11.54 -17.44 0.87
N PHE A 141 10.71 -18.36 1.38
CA PHE A 141 11.11 -19.46 2.27
C PHE A 141 10.69 -20.87 1.78
N PRO A 142 11.05 -21.29 0.55
CA PRO A 142 10.49 -22.48 -0.08
C PRO A 142 10.83 -23.81 0.62
N ASP A 143 12.00 -23.92 1.26
CA ASP A 143 12.33 -25.08 2.10
C ASP A 143 12.01 -24.78 3.57
N VAL A 144 11.04 -25.53 4.12
CA VAL A 144 10.57 -25.41 5.50
C VAL A 144 11.55 -25.91 6.58
N ASN A 145 12.59 -26.66 6.18
CA ASN A 145 13.62 -27.22 7.06
C ASN A 145 14.94 -26.45 6.98
N LYS A 146 15.13 -25.65 5.93
CA LYS A 146 16.27 -24.73 5.83
C LYS A 146 16.16 -23.67 6.93
N LYS A 147 17.32 -23.30 7.50
CA LYS A 147 17.42 -22.16 8.41
C LYS A 147 17.56 -20.84 7.63
N TYR A 148 16.86 -19.83 8.08
CA TYR A 148 16.93 -18.44 7.63
C TYR A 148 17.12 -17.53 8.85
N THR A 149 17.44 -16.26 8.64
CA THR A 149 17.66 -15.32 9.75
C THR A 149 16.37 -15.11 10.52
N VAL A 150 16.45 -14.98 11.85
CA VAL A 150 15.31 -14.52 12.65
C VAL A 150 14.86 -13.13 12.18
N LYS A 151 15.78 -12.26 11.76
CA LYS A 151 15.49 -10.94 11.21
C LYS A 151 14.50 -10.98 10.04
N ASP A 152 14.67 -11.91 9.09
CA ASP A 152 13.72 -12.13 8.00
C ASP A 152 12.33 -12.51 8.55
N PHE A 153 12.25 -13.49 9.47
CA PHE A 153 10.98 -13.90 10.09
C PHE A 153 10.34 -12.81 10.96
N TYR A 154 11.14 -11.98 11.61
CA TYR A 154 10.71 -10.86 12.44
C TYR A 154 10.01 -9.78 11.61
N GLN A 155 10.52 -9.50 10.40
CA GLN A 155 9.88 -8.64 9.41
C GLN A 155 8.64 -9.31 8.82
N TRP A 156 8.73 -10.57 8.38
CA TRP A 156 7.60 -11.29 7.80
C TRP A 156 6.44 -11.53 8.78
N HIS A 157 6.71 -11.62 10.08
CA HIS A 157 5.65 -11.66 11.08
C HIS A 157 4.81 -10.38 11.04
N HIS A 158 5.41 -9.19 10.84
CA HIS A 158 4.65 -7.95 10.64
C HIS A 158 3.77 -8.06 9.39
N ILE A 159 4.37 -8.38 8.23
CA ILE A 159 3.70 -8.48 6.93
C ILE A 159 2.49 -9.43 6.97
N LEU A 160 2.64 -10.58 7.65
CA LEU A 160 1.57 -11.58 7.78
C LEU A 160 0.46 -11.20 8.77
N THR A 161 0.72 -10.33 9.76
CA THR A 161 -0.17 -10.21 10.94
C THR A 161 -0.56 -8.79 11.34
N GLY A 162 0.02 -7.75 10.73
CA GLY A 162 -0.12 -6.35 11.17
C GLY A 162 0.52 -6.05 12.53
N SER A 163 1.32 -6.96 13.09
CA SER A 163 1.82 -6.83 14.47
C SER A 163 2.84 -5.70 14.65
N CYS A 164 2.62 -4.86 15.66
CA CYS A 164 3.45 -3.70 15.93
C CYS A 164 4.87 -4.05 16.39
N GLU A 165 5.82 -3.15 16.10
CA GLU A 165 7.25 -3.30 16.43
C GLU A 165 7.51 -3.57 17.91
N MET A 166 6.85 -2.82 18.81
CA MET A 166 7.02 -3.00 20.26
C MET A 166 6.54 -4.38 20.74
N GLY A 167 5.43 -4.87 20.19
CA GLY A 167 4.90 -6.20 20.49
C GLY A 167 5.86 -7.30 20.02
N ARG A 168 6.38 -7.20 18.79
CA ARG A 168 7.35 -8.16 18.24
C ARG A 168 8.68 -8.14 19.01
N LYS A 169 9.21 -6.96 19.39
CA LYS A 169 10.41 -6.85 20.26
C LYS A 169 10.17 -7.51 21.63
N SER A 170 9.05 -7.22 22.27
CA SER A 170 8.70 -7.83 23.57
C SER A 170 8.58 -9.35 23.47
N PHE A 171 8.04 -9.86 22.36
CA PHE A 171 7.88 -11.29 22.11
C PHE A 171 9.22 -12.00 21.89
N ALA A 172 10.14 -11.42 21.11
CA ALA A 172 11.49 -11.97 20.92
C ALA A 172 12.25 -12.04 22.26
N ASN A 173 12.21 -10.96 23.04
CA ASN A 173 12.85 -10.89 24.35
C ASN A 173 12.30 -11.94 25.33
N SER A 174 10.98 -12.14 25.39
CA SER A 174 10.37 -13.13 26.31
C SER A 174 10.66 -14.59 25.94
N HIS A 175 11.11 -14.85 24.70
CA HIS A 175 11.53 -16.15 24.22
C HIS A 175 13.07 -16.31 24.14
N ASN A 176 13.84 -15.32 24.59
CA ASN A 176 15.31 -15.27 24.50
C ASN A 176 15.84 -15.41 23.06
N ILE A 177 15.19 -14.74 22.11
CA ILE A 177 15.55 -14.77 20.69
C ILE A 177 16.38 -13.52 20.34
N ASP A 178 17.58 -13.72 19.80
CA ASP A 178 18.40 -12.67 19.22
C ASP A 178 17.95 -12.40 17.78
N ILE A 179 17.25 -11.28 17.57
CA ILE A 179 16.67 -10.93 16.26
C ILE A 179 17.73 -10.80 15.16
N ASP A 180 18.93 -10.32 15.50
CA ASP A 180 19.97 -9.99 14.52
C ASP A 180 20.91 -11.17 14.23
N ASN A 181 21.09 -12.10 15.18
CA ASN A 181 22.06 -13.20 15.05
C ASN A 181 21.45 -14.61 14.98
N ASP A 182 20.24 -14.84 15.49
CA ASP A 182 19.66 -16.19 15.51
C ASP A 182 19.19 -16.67 14.13
N MET A 183 19.14 -17.99 13.99
CA MET A 183 18.74 -18.69 12.77
C MET A 183 17.72 -19.78 13.09
N MET A 184 16.52 -19.69 12.51
CA MET A 184 15.43 -20.65 12.69
C MET A 184 14.87 -21.16 11.34
N THR A 185 14.12 -22.25 11.40
CA THR A 185 13.40 -22.83 10.27
C THR A 185 11.96 -22.31 10.21
N VAL A 186 11.30 -22.44 9.05
CA VAL A 186 9.88 -22.10 8.90
C VAL A 186 9.01 -22.90 9.88
N LYS A 187 9.37 -24.17 10.15
CA LYS A 187 8.69 -25.02 11.13
C LYS A 187 8.79 -24.47 12.56
N GLU A 188 9.96 -23.98 12.96
CA GLU A 188 10.17 -23.36 14.27
C GLU A 188 9.42 -22.03 14.38
N PHE A 189 9.50 -21.17 13.35
CA PHE A 189 8.74 -19.91 13.26
C PHE A 189 7.24 -20.12 13.42
N ILE A 190 6.66 -21.03 12.62
CA ILE A 190 5.22 -21.36 12.67
C ILE A 190 4.84 -21.91 14.05
N LYS A 191 5.60 -22.87 14.60
CA LYS A 191 5.30 -23.46 15.92
C LYS A 191 5.34 -22.41 17.04
N LEU A 192 6.25 -21.44 16.95
CA LEU A 192 6.40 -20.35 17.91
C LEU A 192 5.23 -19.35 17.85
N THR A 193 4.64 -19.13 16.67
CA THR A 193 3.70 -18.03 16.42
C THR A 193 2.26 -18.47 16.12
N GLU A 194 1.98 -19.74 15.85
CA GLU A 194 0.64 -20.18 15.45
C GLU A 194 -0.43 -20.02 16.54
N ASN A 195 -0.06 -20.00 17.83
CA ASN A 195 -0.99 -19.88 18.95
C ASN A 195 -0.89 -18.55 19.72
N VAL A 196 -0.25 -17.54 19.13
CA VAL A 196 -0.15 -16.19 19.72
C VAL A 196 -1.20 -15.24 19.12
N TYR A 197 -1.25 -14.00 19.60
CA TYR A 197 -2.12 -12.97 19.04
C TYR A 197 -1.88 -12.79 17.51
N CYS A 198 -2.95 -12.63 16.73
CA CYS A 198 -2.95 -12.70 15.26
C CYS A 198 -2.53 -14.05 14.62
N GLY A 199 -2.36 -15.13 15.38
CA GLY A 199 -1.93 -16.44 14.87
C GLY A 199 -2.84 -17.12 13.82
N LYS A 200 -4.03 -16.57 13.49
CA LYS A 200 -4.93 -17.09 12.45
C LYS A 200 -4.22 -17.22 11.09
N VAL A 201 -3.55 -16.15 10.65
CA VAL A 201 -2.80 -16.15 9.37
C VAL A 201 -1.64 -17.14 9.42
N ILE A 202 -0.99 -17.31 10.58
CA ILE A 202 0.09 -18.30 10.74
C ILE A 202 -0.45 -19.75 10.64
N LYS A 203 -1.68 -20.01 11.10
CA LYS A 203 -2.35 -21.32 10.88
C LYS A 203 -2.69 -21.53 9.41
N GLU A 204 -3.18 -20.53 8.71
CA GLU A 204 -3.43 -20.59 7.27
C GLU A 204 -2.12 -20.84 6.48
N LEU A 205 -1.04 -20.14 6.84
CA LEU A 205 0.31 -20.37 6.33
C LEU A 205 0.79 -21.82 6.59
N LYS A 206 0.56 -22.36 7.79
CA LYS A 206 0.90 -23.74 8.16
C LYS A 206 0.19 -24.78 7.29
N GLU A 207 -1.10 -24.59 7.02
CA GLU A 207 -1.85 -25.47 6.12
C GLU A 207 -1.39 -25.31 4.66
N SER A 208 -0.97 -24.10 4.24
CA SER A 208 -0.47 -23.84 2.89
C SER A 208 0.82 -24.60 2.52
N TYR A 209 1.59 -25.06 3.51
CA TYR A 209 2.79 -25.90 3.32
C TYR A 209 2.51 -27.42 3.35
N ARG A 210 1.26 -27.83 3.57
CA ARG A 210 0.83 -29.25 3.51
C ARG A 210 0.21 -29.64 2.17
N LYS A 211 -0.10 -28.64 1.34
CA LYS A 211 -0.58 -28.77 -0.04
C LYS A 211 0.60 -28.74 -1.00
#